data_AF-A0A246BJF8-F1
#
_entry.id   AF-A0A246BJF8-F1
#
_cell.length_a   1.000
_cell.length_b   1.000
_cell.length_c   1.000
_cell.angle_alpha   90.00
_cell.angle_beta   90.00
_cell.angle_gamma   90.00
#
_symmetry.space_group_name_H-M   'P 1'
#
loop_
_entity.id
_entity.type
_entity.pdbx_description
1 polymer ?
#
loop_
_entity_poly.entity_id
_entity_poly.type
_entity_poly.pdbx_seq_one_letter_code
_entity_poly.pdbx_strand_id
1 'polypeptide(L)'
;MVAASVSLGMLILAGAAVGGFVLVKKSQDAPAPSTVATPAPAPSGNTLPVGNGVVVPVGSSNAGWSAQQALEAERAREEAWRRADKISGLERDLATAHNEIKRLTDQLNVIDGQPVDPTFLASVADREWATCRNSGAWLTQAARCNNGNMEPRIRAAVTSEWGARTEAQKRPLLTRLSELNSQQLSLIANLRDLGVIKQPVAVRTT
;
A
#
# COMPACT_ATOMS: atom_id res chain seq x y z
N MET A 1 6.23 51.68 -10.21
CA MET A 1 5.25 51.08 -11.14
C MET A 1 4.52 49.98 -10.38
N VAL A 2 3.19 50.06 -10.38
CA VAL A 2 2.26 49.22 -9.61
C VAL A 2 1.69 48.14 -10.54
N ALA A 3 1.64 46.89 -10.05
CA ALA A 3 0.60 45.87 -10.25
C ALA A 3 1.01 44.65 -9.40
N ALA A 4 0.39 44.33 -8.24
CA ALA A 4 -0.92 43.68 -8.06
C ALA A 4 -1.00 42.36 -8.86
N SER A 5 -1.38 41.17 -8.35
CA SER A 5 -2.12 40.69 -7.16
C SER A 5 -2.22 39.14 -7.32
N VAL A 6 -2.26 38.26 -6.31
CA VAL A 6 -3.43 37.66 -5.60
C VAL A 6 -2.84 36.37 -4.94
N SER A 7 -2.55 36.27 -3.63
CA SER A 7 -3.38 35.87 -2.47
C SER A 7 -4.08 34.50 -2.50
N LEU A 8 -3.63 33.55 -1.65
CA LEU A 8 -4.36 32.62 -0.75
C LEU A 8 -3.33 31.55 -0.31
N GLY A 9 -2.89 31.37 0.94
CA GLY A 9 -3.52 31.63 2.24
C GLY A 9 -4.24 30.38 2.73
N MET A 10 -3.53 29.38 3.27
CA MET A 10 -4.17 28.25 3.96
C MET A 10 -3.52 28.01 5.33
N LEU A 11 -4.29 28.34 6.37
CA LEU A 11 -4.07 28.03 7.78
C LEU A 11 -4.00 26.51 7.99
N ILE A 12 -3.03 26.05 8.79
CA ILE A 12 -3.15 24.80 9.54
C ILE A 12 -3.44 25.17 10.99
N LEU A 13 -4.69 24.93 11.41
CA LEU A 13 -5.15 24.98 12.79
C LEU A 13 -4.78 23.68 13.50
N ALA A 14 -4.33 23.83 14.74
CA ALA A 14 -3.90 22.80 15.68
C ALA A 14 -5.07 22.06 16.38
N GLY A 15 -4.76 20.88 16.93
CA GLY A 15 -5.54 20.12 17.93
C GLY A 15 -5.35 18.61 17.75
N ALA A 16 -4.51 17.89 18.52
CA ALA A 16 -4.75 17.34 19.89
C ALA A 16 -6.09 16.55 19.95
N ALA A 17 -6.23 15.32 20.45
CA ALA A 17 -5.60 14.57 21.54
C ALA A 17 -6.06 13.08 21.44
N VAL A 18 -5.25 12.08 21.80
CA VAL A 18 -5.27 11.29 23.07
C VAL A 18 -6.43 10.29 23.25
N GLY A 19 -6.07 9.03 23.51
CA GLY A 19 -6.67 8.20 24.58
C GLY A 19 -7.84 7.28 24.21
N GLY A 20 -7.65 5.96 24.39
CA GLY A 20 -8.69 4.93 24.23
C GLY A 20 -9.50 4.63 25.49
N PHE A 21 -10.45 3.70 25.41
CA PHE A 21 -11.13 2.94 26.49
C PHE A 21 -12.03 1.87 25.79
N VAL A 22 -11.79 0.56 25.90
CA VAL A 22 -12.26 -0.44 26.90
C VAL A 22 -13.79 -0.52 27.11
N LEU A 23 -14.34 -1.66 26.64
CA LEU A 23 -15.39 -2.57 27.15
C LEU A 23 -16.50 -2.05 28.11
N VAL A 24 -17.73 -2.54 27.88
CA VAL A 24 -18.57 -3.35 28.82
C VAL A 24 -20.04 -3.41 28.31
N LYS A 25 -20.59 -4.61 28.05
CA LYS A 25 -21.76 -5.15 28.78
C LYS A 25 -22.04 -6.63 28.47
N LYS A 26 -22.27 -7.37 29.56
CA LYS A 26 -22.53 -8.81 29.69
C LYS A 26 -24.00 -9.05 30.11
N SER A 27 -24.47 -10.30 29.92
CA SER A 27 -25.61 -11.02 30.55
C SER A 27 -27.04 -10.63 30.09
N GLN A 28 -28.04 -11.50 29.93
CA GLN A 28 -28.27 -12.87 30.46
C GLN A 28 -29.52 -13.52 29.78
N ASP A 29 -29.47 -14.85 29.65
CA ASP A 29 -30.49 -15.94 29.66
C ASP A 29 -32.02 -15.74 29.42
N ALA A 30 -32.62 -16.75 28.73
CA ALA A 30 -34.05 -17.02 28.40
C ALA A 30 -34.91 -17.45 29.63
N PRO A 31 -36.24 -17.83 29.57
CA PRO A 31 -37.20 -18.03 28.44
C PRO A 31 -38.63 -17.39 28.63
N ALA A 32 -39.54 -17.60 27.65
CA ALA A 32 -40.86 -16.94 27.44
C ALA A 32 -41.98 -17.15 28.51
N PRO A 33 -43.04 -16.31 28.53
CA PRO A 33 -44.37 -16.81 28.13
C PRO A 33 -45.27 -15.81 27.36
N SER A 34 -46.30 -16.39 26.73
CA SER A 34 -47.34 -15.80 25.87
C SER A 34 -48.36 -14.93 26.63
N THR A 35 -48.77 -13.81 26.05
CA THR A 35 -50.08 -13.18 26.32
C THR A 35 -50.73 -12.65 25.05
N VAL A 36 -51.95 -13.12 24.81
CA VAL A 36 -52.89 -12.69 23.78
C VAL A 36 -53.39 -11.28 24.12
N ALA A 37 -53.37 -10.36 23.15
CA ALA A 37 -54.09 -9.09 23.21
C ALA A 37 -54.98 -8.93 21.97
N THR A 38 -56.26 -8.73 22.24
CA THR A 38 -57.42 -8.57 21.36
C THR A 38 -57.26 -7.39 20.39
N PRO A 39 -57.65 -7.49 19.10
CA PRO A 39 -57.72 -6.32 18.22
C PRO A 39 -58.97 -5.48 18.53
N ALA A 40 -58.80 -4.17 18.65
CA ALA A 40 -59.88 -3.19 18.66
C ALA A 40 -60.58 -3.13 17.28
N PRO A 41 -61.91 -2.89 17.20
CA PRO A 41 -62.60 -2.79 15.92
C PRO A 41 -62.33 -1.45 15.24
N ALA A 42 -61.97 -1.49 13.96
CA ALA A 42 -61.84 -0.33 13.08
C ALA A 42 -63.23 0.17 12.61
N PRO A 43 -63.40 1.48 12.35
CA PRO A 43 -64.66 2.05 11.87
C PRO A 43 -64.96 1.63 10.43
N SER A 44 -66.25 1.44 10.17
CA SER A 44 -66.88 0.96 8.95
C SER A 44 -66.53 1.81 7.71
N GLY A 45 -65.82 1.20 6.76
CA GLY A 45 -65.74 1.64 5.36
C GLY A 45 -66.06 0.44 4.46
N ASN A 46 -67.01 0.62 3.55
CA ASN A 46 -67.57 -0.42 2.69
C ASN A 46 -66.50 -1.20 1.90
N THR A 47 -66.31 -2.47 2.22
CA THR A 47 -65.55 -3.44 1.41
C THR A 47 -66.42 -4.66 1.13
N LEU A 48 -66.58 -5.01 -0.15
CA LEU A 48 -67.16 -6.28 -0.55
C LEU A 48 -66.13 -7.40 -0.33
N PRO A 49 -66.48 -8.50 0.37
CA PRO A 49 -65.57 -9.61 0.62
C PRO A 49 -65.46 -10.50 -0.63
N VAL A 50 -64.25 -10.61 -1.18
CA VAL A 50 -63.86 -11.74 -2.04
C VAL A 50 -62.95 -12.63 -1.19
N GLY A 51 -63.25 -13.93 -1.16
CA GLY A 51 -62.68 -14.90 -0.23
C GLY A 51 -61.14 -14.97 -0.19
N ASN A 52 -60.63 -15.39 0.96
CA ASN A 52 -59.21 -15.61 1.31
C ASN A 52 -58.31 -14.37 1.48
N GLY A 53 -58.78 -13.39 2.27
CA GLY A 53 -57.91 -12.68 3.23
C GLY A 53 -56.78 -11.78 2.69
N VAL A 54 -56.65 -11.60 1.38
CA VAL A 54 -55.74 -10.61 0.80
C VAL A 54 -56.58 -9.40 0.39
N VAL A 55 -56.57 -8.37 1.23
CA VAL A 55 -57.05 -7.04 0.84
C VAL A 55 -56.02 -6.45 -0.09
N VAL A 56 -56.17 -6.67 -1.40
CA VAL A 56 -55.44 -5.89 -2.39
C VAL A 56 -56.16 -4.54 -2.51
N PRO A 57 -55.51 -3.39 -2.28
CA PRO A 57 -56.14 -2.11 -2.54
C PRO A 57 -56.44 -2.01 -4.04
N VAL A 58 -57.71 -2.16 -4.40
CA VAL A 58 -58.20 -1.92 -5.76
C VAL A 58 -58.34 -0.41 -5.93
N GLY A 59 -57.32 0.17 -6.57
CA GLY A 59 -57.32 1.56 -6.99
C GLY A 59 -56.19 2.37 -6.36
N SER A 60 -55.02 2.33 -6.98
CA SER A 60 -54.17 3.52 -7.10
C SER A 60 -53.02 3.24 -8.06
N SER A 61 -52.74 4.21 -8.92
CA SER A 61 -51.67 4.34 -9.92
C SER A 61 -50.22 4.11 -9.41
N ASN A 62 -50.04 3.53 -8.22
CA ASN A 62 -48.76 3.41 -7.51
C ASN A 62 -48.21 1.97 -7.44
N ALA A 63 -48.96 0.95 -7.88
CA ALA A 63 -48.49 -0.45 -7.86
C ALA A 63 -47.34 -0.72 -8.85
N GLY A 64 -47.24 0.06 -9.94
CA GLY A 64 -46.07 0.03 -10.83
C GLY A 64 -44.84 0.70 -10.20
N TRP A 65 -45.04 1.66 -9.30
CA TRP A 65 -43.96 2.47 -8.72
C TRP A 65 -43.16 1.69 -7.67
N SER A 66 -43.80 0.82 -6.87
CA SER A 66 -43.11 -0.04 -5.90
C SER A 66 -42.31 -1.16 -6.57
N ALA A 67 -42.79 -1.72 -7.68
CA ALA A 67 -42.02 -2.68 -8.48
C ALA A 67 -40.80 -2.02 -9.13
N GLN A 68 -40.96 -0.79 -9.63
CA GLN A 68 -39.87 -0.01 -10.22
C GLN A 68 -38.80 0.38 -9.18
N GLN A 69 -39.22 0.84 -8.00
CA GLN A 69 -38.32 1.11 -6.87
C GLN A 69 -37.60 -0.14 -6.36
N ALA A 70 -38.28 -1.30 -6.33
CA ALA A 70 -37.64 -2.56 -5.96
C ALA A 70 -36.55 -2.94 -6.97
N LEU A 71 -36.83 -2.80 -8.26
CA LEU A 71 -35.86 -3.10 -9.33
C LEU A 71 -34.69 -2.10 -9.34
N GLU A 72 -34.94 -0.82 -9.06
CA GLU A 72 -33.91 0.21 -8.88
C GLU A 72 -33.04 -0.06 -7.64
N ALA A 73 -33.65 -0.51 -6.54
CA ALA A 73 -32.92 -0.89 -5.33
C ALA A 73 -32.06 -2.15 -5.55
N GLU A 74 -32.55 -3.13 -6.32
CA GLU A 74 -31.76 -4.31 -6.72
C GLU A 74 -30.57 -3.90 -7.60
N ARG A 75 -30.78 -3.05 -8.61
CA ARG A 75 -29.70 -2.51 -9.44
C ARG A 75 -28.67 -1.73 -8.63
N ALA A 76 -29.13 -0.87 -7.71
CA ALA A 76 -28.23 -0.11 -6.84
C ALA A 76 -27.40 -1.03 -5.93
N ARG A 77 -27.99 -2.13 -5.45
CA ARG A 77 -27.26 -3.15 -4.67
C ARG A 77 -26.24 -3.90 -5.52
N GLU A 78 -26.57 -4.26 -6.75
CA GLU A 78 -25.62 -4.89 -7.67
C GLU A 78 -24.45 -3.96 -8.00
N GLU A 79 -24.73 -2.69 -8.30
CA GLU A 79 -23.69 -1.69 -8.56
C GLU A 79 -22.81 -1.47 -7.34
N ALA A 80 -23.40 -1.41 -6.14
CA ALA A 80 -22.65 -1.31 -4.90
C ALA A 80 -21.77 -2.55 -4.68
N TRP A 81 -22.27 -3.76 -4.97
CA TRP A 81 -21.49 -4.99 -4.88
C TRP A 81 -20.32 -5.01 -5.87
N ARG A 82 -20.55 -4.60 -7.13
CA ARG A 82 -19.48 -4.50 -8.14
C ARG A 82 -18.42 -3.48 -7.74
N ARG A 83 -18.83 -2.34 -7.17
CA ARG A 83 -17.88 -1.33 -6.64
C ARG A 83 -17.07 -1.89 -5.48
N ALA A 84 -17.72 -2.57 -4.54
CA ALA A 84 -17.06 -3.19 -3.38
C ALA A 84 -16.06 -4.27 -3.81
N ASP A 85 -16.39 -5.08 -4.82
CA ASP A 85 -15.49 -6.10 -5.36
C ASP A 85 -14.26 -5.44 -6.03
N LYS A 86 -14.47 -4.38 -6.81
CA LYS A 86 -13.38 -3.60 -7.41
C LYS A 86 -12.45 -2.99 -6.35
N ILE A 87 -13.02 -2.40 -5.29
CA ILE A 87 -12.24 -1.85 -4.18
C ILE A 87 -11.41 -2.98 -3.53
N SER A 88 -12.04 -4.12 -3.25
CA SER A 88 -11.37 -5.28 -2.63
C SER A 88 -10.25 -5.85 -3.50
N GLY A 89 -10.39 -5.80 -4.83
CA GLY A 89 -9.34 -6.15 -5.79
C GLY A 89 -8.15 -5.17 -5.71
N LEU A 90 -8.42 -3.88 -5.83
CA LEU A 90 -7.39 -2.83 -5.77
C LEU A 90 -6.65 -2.81 -4.43
N GLU A 91 -7.35 -3.06 -3.32
CA GLU A 91 -6.72 -3.17 -1.99
C GLU A 91 -5.79 -4.38 -1.88
N ARG A 92 -6.14 -5.53 -2.47
CA ARG A 92 -5.27 -6.71 -2.54
C ARG A 92 -4.03 -6.46 -3.39
N ASP A 93 -4.19 -5.79 -4.53
CA ASP A 93 -3.09 -5.43 -5.40
C ASP A 93 -2.14 -4.43 -4.71
N LEU A 94 -2.71 -3.46 -4.00
CA LEU A 94 -1.95 -2.48 -3.22
C LEU A 94 -1.17 -3.14 -2.07
N ALA A 95 -1.80 -4.07 -1.34
CA ALA A 95 -1.12 -4.83 -0.30
C ALA A 95 0.04 -5.68 -0.88
N THR A 96 -0.16 -6.27 -2.05
CA THR A 96 0.89 -7.03 -2.77
C THR A 96 2.05 -6.12 -3.14
N ALA A 97 1.78 -4.94 -3.71
CA ALA A 97 2.81 -3.96 -4.04
C ALA A 97 3.59 -3.49 -2.79
N HIS A 98 2.90 -3.23 -1.68
CA HIS A 98 3.53 -2.82 -0.42
C HIS A 98 4.45 -3.90 0.15
N ASN A 99 4.02 -5.17 0.13
CA ASN A 99 4.85 -6.28 0.58
C ASN A 99 6.11 -6.44 -0.26
N GLU A 100 5.99 -6.28 -1.58
CA GLU A 100 7.12 -6.35 -2.49
C GLU A 100 8.10 -5.18 -2.30
N ILE A 101 7.59 -3.96 -2.12
CA ILE A 101 8.41 -2.78 -1.78
C ILE A 101 9.20 -3.03 -0.50
N LYS A 102 8.55 -3.56 0.55
CA LYS A 102 9.21 -3.86 1.81
C LYS A 102 10.30 -4.92 1.64
N ARG A 103 9.98 -6.02 0.95
CA ARG A 103 10.93 -7.11 0.65
C ARG A 103 12.17 -6.60 -0.09
N LEU A 104 11.99 -5.78 -1.12
CA LEU A 104 13.10 -5.21 -1.89
C LEU A 104 13.91 -4.21 -1.06
N THR A 105 13.23 -3.40 -0.23
CA THR A 105 13.92 -2.47 0.68
C THR A 105 14.79 -3.21 1.69
N ASP A 106 14.28 -4.32 2.25
CA ASP A 106 15.04 -5.18 3.16
C ASP A 106 16.25 -5.80 2.44
N GLN A 107 16.09 -6.24 1.18
CA GLN A 107 17.21 -6.72 0.36
C GLN A 107 18.28 -5.64 0.12
N LEU A 108 17.86 -4.39 -0.15
CA LEU A 108 18.81 -3.27 -0.27
C LEU A 108 19.56 -3.04 1.05
N ASN A 109 18.87 -3.07 2.19
CA ASN A 109 19.50 -2.89 3.49
C ASN A 109 20.52 -4.01 3.79
N VAL A 110 20.24 -5.24 3.35
CA VAL A 110 21.21 -6.35 3.43
C VAL A 110 22.45 -6.05 2.59
N ILE A 111 22.29 -5.59 1.35
CA ILE A 111 23.44 -5.24 0.48
C ILE A 111 24.23 -4.06 1.05
N ASP A 112 23.54 -3.03 1.57
CA ASP A 112 24.17 -1.86 2.22
C ASP A 112 25.00 -2.27 3.45
N GLY A 113 24.56 -3.30 4.18
CA GLY A 113 25.25 -3.80 5.37
C GLY A 113 26.30 -4.88 5.11
N GLN A 114 26.49 -5.34 3.88
CA GLN A 114 27.44 -6.41 3.60
C GLN A 114 28.90 -5.94 3.72
N PRO A 115 29.70 -6.57 4.61
CA PRO A 115 31.13 -6.29 4.68
C PRO A 115 31.83 -6.78 3.42
N VAL A 116 32.99 -6.20 3.13
CA VAL A 116 33.86 -6.68 2.04
C VAL A 116 34.23 -8.14 2.30
N ASP A 117 34.00 -8.99 1.32
CA ASP A 117 34.34 -10.40 1.40
C ASP A 117 35.87 -10.61 1.51
N PRO A 118 36.36 -11.41 2.48
CA PRO A 118 37.80 -11.60 2.69
C PRO A 118 38.49 -12.32 1.52
N THR A 119 37.79 -13.21 0.81
CA THR A 119 38.36 -13.90 -0.36
C THR A 119 38.50 -12.94 -1.55
N PHE A 120 37.53 -12.04 -1.72
CA PHE A 120 37.60 -10.96 -2.68
C PHE A 120 38.78 -10.03 -2.38
N LEU A 121 38.94 -9.59 -1.12
CA LEU A 121 40.06 -8.76 -0.70
C LEU A 121 41.41 -9.42 -1.03
N ALA A 122 41.57 -10.69 -0.68
CA ALA A 122 42.79 -11.45 -1.01
C ALA A 122 43.04 -11.50 -2.52
N SER A 123 41.99 -11.77 -3.32
CA SER A 123 42.11 -11.85 -4.78
C SER A 123 42.53 -10.52 -5.44
N VAL A 124 42.03 -9.39 -4.93
CA VAL A 124 42.42 -8.06 -5.42
C VAL A 124 43.85 -7.74 -4.98
N ALA A 125 44.19 -8.06 -3.73
CA ALA A 125 45.54 -7.89 -3.22
C ALA A 125 46.57 -8.66 -4.07
N ASP A 126 46.32 -9.94 -4.36
CA ASP A 126 47.19 -10.78 -5.19
C ASP A 126 47.35 -10.21 -6.61
N ARG A 127 46.26 -9.72 -7.20
CA ARG A 127 46.29 -9.10 -8.53
C ARG A 127 47.14 -7.83 -8.55
N GLU A 128 46.97 -6.94 -7.57
CA GLU A 128 47.75 -5.71 -7.47
C GLU A 128 49.23 -6.01 -7.24
N TRP A 129 49.54 -6.98 -6.37
CA TRP A 129 50.91 -7.43 -6.14
C TRP A 129 51.54 -8.02 -7.39
N ALA A 130 50.83 -8.90 -8.11
CA ALA A 130 51.31 -9.45 -9.37
C ALA A 130 51.53 -8.34 -10.42
N THR A 131 50.59 -7.40 -10.53
CA THR A 131 50.70 -6.26 -11.45
C THR A 131 51.91 -5.40 -11.10
N CYS A 132 52.16 -5.12 -9.82
CA CYS A 132 53.35 -4.39 -9.39
C CYS A 132 54.64 -5.14 -9.76
N ARG A 133 54.70 -6.45 -9.46
CA ARG A 133 55.89 -7.26 -9.76
C ARG A 133 56.18 -7.38 -11.26
N ASN A 134 55.14 -7.38 -12.09
CA ASN A 134 55.25 -7.52 -13.53
C ASN A 134 55.39 -6.17 -14.26
N SER A 135 55.26 -5.03 -13.56
CA SER A 135 55.36 -3.69 -14.16
C SER A 135 56.72 -3.04 -13.92
N GLY A 136 57.53 -2.98 -14.98
CA GLY A 136 58.76 -2.20 -15.03
C GLY A 136 60.05 -2.99 -14.78
N ALA A 137 61.16 -2.26 -14.60
CA ALA A 137 62.48 -2.85 -14.47
C ALA A 137 62.71 -3.45 -13.07
N TRP A 138 63.18 -4.70 -13.03
CA TRP A 138 63.44 -5.48 -11.81
C TRP A 138 64.29 -4.74 -10.77
N LEU A 139 65.27 -3.94 -11.21
CA LEU A 139 66.19 -3.16 -10.36
C LEU A 139 65.49 -2.19 -9.39
N THR A 140 64.27 -1.78 -9.72
CA THR A 140 63.50 -0.80 -8.92
C THR A 140 62.23 -1.41 -8.33
N GLN A 141 62.02 -2.72 -8.55
CA GLN A 141 60.80 -3.42 -8.16
C GLN A 141 60.60 -3.42 -6.64
N ALA A 142 61.66 -3.66 -5.85
CA ALA A 142 61.59 -3.63 -4.39
C ALA A 142 61.24 -2.25 -3.82
N ALA A 143 61.68 -1.17 -4.48
CA ALA A 143 61.36 0.20 -4.09
C ALA A 143 59.91 0.58 -4.41
N ARG A 144 59.35 0.03 -5.50
CA ARG A 144 57.96 0.28 -5.93
C ARG A 144 56.95 -0.61 -5.20
N CYS A 145 57.26 -1.90 -5.09
CA CYS A 145 56.39 -2.95 -4.57
C CYS A 145 56.76 -3.29 -3.13
N ASN A 146 56.51 -2.35 -2.23
CA ASN A 146 56.59 -2.56 -0.78
C ASN A 146 55.22 -2.27 -0.15
N ASN A 147 55.03 -2.70 1.10
CA ASN A 147 53.74 -2.54 1.79
C ASN A 147 53.27 -1.09 1.84
N GLY A 148 54.17 -0.12 2.04
CA GLY A 148 53.82 1.30 2.13
C GLY A 148 53.19 1.86 0.85
N ASN A 149 53.63 1.38 -0.32
CA ASN A 149 53.07 1.78 -1.61
C ASN A 149 51.88 0.90 -2.05
N MET A 150 51.87 -0.37 -1.63
CA MET A 150 50.86 -1.34 -2.07
C MET A 150 49.56 -1.26 -1.28
N GLU A 151 49.62 -1.05 0.03
CA GLU A 151 48.44 -0.98 0.88
C GLU A 151 47.41 0.09 0.44
N PRO A 152 47.79 1.35 0.14
CA PRO A 152 46.83 2.34 -0.34
C PRO A 152 46.26 1.99 -1.71
N ARG A 153 47.07 1.39 -2.60
CA ARG A 153 46.61 0.95 -3.93
C ARG A 153 45.59 -0.17 -3.83
N ILE A 154 45.89 -1.19 -3.03
CA ILE A 154 44.99 -2.33 -2.79
C ILE A 154 43.69 -1.83 -2.17
N ARG A 155 43.77 -0.95 -1.15
CA ARG A 155 42.57 -0.37 -0.53
C ARG A 155 41.71 0.38 -1.54
N ALA A 156 42.32 1.23 -2.37
CA ALA A 156 41.60 1.97 -3.41
C ALA A 156 40.94 1.02 -4.43
N ALA A 157 41.66 0.00 -4.89
CA ALA A 157 41.15 -1.00 -5.82
C ALA A 157 39.98 -1.80 -5.21
N VAL A 158 40.12 -2.27 -3.97
CA VAL A 158 39.06 -2.99 -3.23
C VAL A 158 37.83 -2.11 -3.08
N THR A 159 37.97 -0.86 -2.62
CA THR A 159 36.82 0.05 -2.46
C THR A 159 36.13 0.33 -3.79
N SER A 160 36.88 0.55 -4.86
CA SER A 160 36.33 0.81 -6.20
C SER A 160 35.60 -0.41 -6.76
N GLU A 161 36.24 -1.58 -6.78
CA GLU A 161 35.65 -2.80 -7.34
C GLU A 161 34.47 -3.30 -6.48
N TRP A 162 34.55 -3.19 -5.15
CA TRP A 162 33.45 -3.53 -4.25
C TRP A 162 32.27 -2.57 -4.41
N GLY A 163 32.55 -1.27 -4.53
CA GLY A 163 31.54 -0.26 -4.85
C GLY A 163 30.80 -0.58 -6.15
N ALA A 164 31.54 -0.91 -7.22
CA ALA A 164 30.94 -1.29 -8.50
C ALA A 164 30.07 -2.56 -8.40
N ARG A 165 30.52 -3.58 -7.65
CA ARG A 165 29.75 -4.82 -7.43
C ARG A 165 28.45 -4.56 -6.67
N THR A 166 28.52 -3.81 -5.57
CA THR A 166 27.34 -3.48 -4.77
C THR A 166 26.37 -2.60 -5.55
N GLU A 167 26.85 -1.64 -6.33
CA GLU A 167 26.00 -0.83 -7.21
C GLU A 167 25.30 -1.68 -8.28
N ALA A 168 26.03 -2.60 -8.91
CA ALA A 168 25.46 -3.52 -9.90
C ALA A 168 24.36 -4.41 -9.30
N GLN A 169 24.49 -4.82 -8.04
CA GLN A 169 23.45 -5.57 -7.32
C GLN A 169 22.24 -4.69 -6.95
N LYS A 170 22.46 -3.44 -6.55
CA LYS A 170 21.38 -2.51 -6.14
C LYS A 170 20.55 -2.03 -7.32
N ARG A 171 21.17 -1.80 -8.47
CA ARG A 171 20.53 -1.21 -9.66
C ARG A 171 19.21 -1.90 -10.08
N PRO A 172 19.14 -3.23 -10.26
CA PRO A 172 17.88 -3.89 -10.63
C PRO A 172 16.81 -3.77 -9.52
N LEU A 173 17.21 -3.76 -8.25
CA LEU A 173 16.28 -3.61 -7.14
C LEU A 173 15.70 -2.19 -7.10
N LEU A 174 16.52 -1.17 -7.30
CA LEU A 174 16.08 0.23 -7.38
C LEU A 174 15.15 0.47 -8.57
N THR A 175 15.45 -0.11 -9.73
CA THR A 175 14.55 -0.05 -10.90
C THR A 175 13.20 -0.66 -10.55
N ARG A 176 13.18 -1.86 -9.96
CA ARG A 176 11.94 -2.52 -9.57
C ARG A 176 11.16 -1.74 -8.51
N LEU A 177 11.84 -1.13 -7.54
CA LEU A 177 11.22 -0.24 -6.55
C LEU A 177 10.58 0.98 -7.22
N SER A 178 11.21 1.57 -8.23
CA SER A 178 10.65 2.72 -8.96
C SER A 178 9.37 2.36 -9.74
N GLU A 179 9.33 1.16 -10.34
CA GLU A 179 8.14 0.62 -11.00
C GLU A 179 7.00 0.39 -10.00
N LEU A 180 7.30 -0.25 -8.88
CA LEU A 180 6.32 -0.52 -7.82
C LEU A 180 5.80 0.76 -7.18
N ASN A 181 6.63 1.79 -7.04
CA ASN A 181 6.20 3.10 -6.56
C ASN A 181 5.16 3.71 -7.53
N SER A 182 5.43 3.64 -8.83
CA SER A 182 4.50 4.13 -9.86
C SER A 182 3.19 3.34 -9.84
N GLN A 183 3.26 2.01 -9.71
CA GLN A 183 2.10 1.13 -9.57
C GLN A 183 1.29 1.44 -8.31
N GLN A 184 1.96 1.65 -7.17
CA GLN A 184 1.31 2.02 -5.92
C GLN A 184 0.54 3.33 -6.05
N LEU A 185 1.15 4.35 -6.65
CA LEU A 185 0.50 5.65 -6.85
C LEU A 185 -0.71 5.55 -7.77
N SER A 186 -0.65 4.72 -8.83
CA SER A 186 -1.81 4.50 -9.71
C SER A 186 -2.95 3.76 -9.00
N LEU A 187 -2.64 2.74 -8.20
CA LEU A 187 -3.63 2.01 -7.40
C LEU A 187 -4.30 2.93 -6.35
N ILE A 188 -3.52 3.78 -5.68
CA ILE A 188 -4.05 4.77 -4.73
C ILE A 188 -4.95 5.79 -5.43
N ALA A 189 -4.58 6.25 -6.63
CA ALA A 189 -5.43 7.15 -7.42
C ALA A 189 -6.76 6.48 -7.79
N ASN A 190 -6.72 5.24 -8.29
CA ASN A 190 -7.92 4.47 -8.62
C ASN A 190 -8.83 4.25 -7.40
N LEU A 191 -8.26 3.98 -6.22
CA LEU A 191 -9.01 3.86 -4.96
C LEU A 191 -9.62 5.20 -4.55
N ARG A 192 -8.88 6.31 -4.73
CA ARG A 192 -9.37 7.66 -4.43
C ARG A 192 -10.57 8.03 -5.29
N ASP A 193 -10.55 7.68 -6.58
CA ASP A 193 -11.67 7.90 -7.51
C ASP A 193 -12.92 7.10 -7.09
N LEU A 194 -12.73 5.99 -6.38
CA LEU A 194 -13.80 5.18 -5.77
C LEU A 194 -14.19 5.65 -4.36
N GLY A 195 -13.62 6.75 -3.86
CA GLY A 195 -13.90 7.33 -2.55
C GLY A 195 -13.10 6.72 -1.39
N VAL A 196 -12.11 5.88 -1.67
CA VAL A 196 -11.25 5.23 -0.67
C VAL A 196 -9.91 5.94 -0.57
N ILE A 197 -9.59 6.47 0.62
CA ILE A 197 -8.32 7.17 0.87
C ILE A 197 -7.32 6.20 1.48
N LYS A 198 -6.15 6.04 0.84
CA LYS A 198 -5.00 5.27 1.34
C LYS A 198 -3.73 6.11 1.30
N GLN A 199 -2.80 5.83 2.21
CA GLN A 199 -1.50 6.48 2.21
C GLN A 199 -0.46 5.66 1.44
N PRO A 200 0.48 6.32 0.73
CA PRO A 200 1.59 5.64 0.09
C PRO A 200 2.63 5.17 1.12
N VAL A 201 3.26 4.02 0.84
CA VAL A 201 4.50 3.61 1.50
C VAL A 201 5.66 4.40 0.90
N ALA A 202 6.59 4.84 1.74
CA ALA A 202 7.80 5.53 1.31
C ALA A 202 8.72 4.55 0.57
N VAL A 203 9.19 4.95 -0.62
CA VAL A 203 10.06 4.13 -1.47
C VAL A 203 11.40 4.81 -1.65
N ARG A 204 12.49 4.04 -1.49
CA ARG A 204 13.86 4.50 -1.74
C ARG A 204 14.18 4.28 -3.22
N THR A 205 14.31 5.36 -3.98
CA THR A 205 14.46 5.32 -5.45
C THR A 205 15.84 5.76 -5.96
N THR A 206 16.75 6.12 -5.07
CA THR A 206 18.09 6.63 -5.37
C THR A 206 19.11 6.09 -4.39
#